data_AF-A0A8B7DJW7-F1
#
_entry.id   AF-A0A8B7DJW7-F1
#
_cell.length_a   1.000
_cell.length_b   1.000
_cell.length_c   1.000
_cell.angle_alpha   90.00
_cell.angle_beta   90.00
_cell.angle_gamma   90.00
#
_symmetry.space_group_name_H-M   'P 1'
#
loop_
_entity.id
_entity.type
_entity.pdbx_description
1 polymer ?
#
loop_
_entity_poly.entity_id
_entity_poly.type
_entity_poly.pdbx_seq_one_letter_code
_entity_poly.pdbx_strand_id
1 'polypeptide(L)'
;MQQKARLDYYFSVVQKQILCHQSLTHGLFPLYIQELSVRHDGHVRDNIYCAMAIWSMSLGYRHLDNDGGRTHLLQQSTVKCMRGLLFFFMLQADKVEAFKKEQQPDNALSVKFDIRTADVWVDPSYKNLQIDCISLYLLVLTQMIASGLNIIATIDEVHFIQNLVYYVERSYRTADFGIWERGTRYNNGRRELHASSIGMAIAALEAINGFNLYGDKGTLSSVIYVDPDAHYRNKSILHSLLPKESNSKTTDAALLTVVGFPAFSIDDEILKKETKNKVVTQLSGKYGFKRFLRDGYGTVFDKPGQHYEKAELKVSIIYW
;
A
#
# COMPACT_ATOMS: atom_id res chain seq x y z
N MET A 1 -18.52 -15.76 25.67
CA MET A 1 -19.26 -14.48 25.85
C MET A 1 -18.38 -13.25 25.72
N GLN A 2 -17.26 -13.13 26.45
CA GLN A 2 -16.40 -11.92 26.42
C GLN A 2 -15.75 -11.64 25.04
N GLN A 3 -15.31 -12.68 24.32
CA GLN A 3 -14.74 -12.53 22.97
C GLN A 3 -15.76 -12.02 21.94
N LYS A 4 -16.98 -12.58 21.93
CA LYS A 4 -18.07 -12.13 21.07
C LYS A 4 -18.43 -10.66 21.33
N ALA A 5 -18.53 -10.25 22.59
CA ALA A 5 -18.80 -8.86 22.95
C ALA A 5 -17.71 -7.89 22.44
N ARG A 6 -16.43 -8.30 22.51
CA ARG A 6 -15.32 -7.51 21.94
C ARG A 6 -15.39 -7.43 20.42
N LEU A 7 -15.68 -8.52 19.73
CA LEU A 7 -15.87 -8.52 18.28
C LEU A 7 -17.05 -7.63 17.87
N ASP A 8 -18.17 -7.69 18.58
CA ASP A 8 -19.35 -6.86 18.31
C ASP A 8 -19.08 -5.36 18.55
N TYR A 9 -18.25 -5.02 19.52
CA TYR A 9 -17.74 -3.65 19.70
C TYR A 9 -16.94 -3.19 18.48
N TYR A 10 -15.93 -3.95 18.06
CA TYR A 10 -15.10 -3.56 16.91
C TYR A 10 -15.86 -3.60 15.58
N PHE A 11 -16.81 -4.51 15.43
CA PHE A 11 -17.74 -4.51 14.30
C PHE A 11 -18.53 -3.20 14.24
N SER A 12 -19.05 -2.74 15.37
CA SER A 12 -19.76 -1.47 15.45
C SER A 12 -18.85 -0.28 15.10
N VAL A 13 -17.56 -0.32 15.46
CA VAL A 13 -16.57 0.69 15.08
C VAL A 13 -16.33 0.67 13.57
N VAL A 14 -16.01 -0.50 12.99
CA VAL A 14 -15.80 -0.66 11.54
C VAL A 14 -17.03 -0.26 10.73
N GLN A 15 -18.23 -0.60 11.21
CA GLN A 15 -19.47 -0.25 10.55
C GLN A 15 -19.69 1.27 10.50
N LYS A 16 -19.44 1.97 11.61
CA LYS A 16 -19.68 3.41 11.75
C LYS A 16 -18.58 4.29 11.17
N GLN A 17 -17.34 3.79 11.09
CA GLN A 17 -16.18 4.59 10.67
C GLN A 17 -15.67 4.23 9.26
N ILE A 18 -15.92 3.02 8.78
CA ILE A 18 -15.39 2.53 7.50
C ILE A 18 -16.54 2.15 6.55
N LEU A 19 -17.32 1.12 6.88
CA LEU A 19 -18.31 0.53 5.96
C LEU A 19 -19.40 1.51 5.53
N CYS A 20 -19.80 2.44 6.39
CA CYS A 20 -20.78 3.47 6.07
C CYS A 20 -20.36 4.39 4.91
N HIS A 21 -19.06 4.43 4.57
CA HIS A 21 -18.51 5.23 3.48
C HIS A 21 -18.16 4.40 2.24
N GLN A 22 -18.44 3.09 2.24
CA GLN A 22 -18.16 2.25 1.08
C GLN A 22 -19.08 2.60 -0.09
N SER A 23 -18.49 2.89 -1.26
CA SER A 23 -19.25 3.16 -2.48
C SER A 23 -20.09 1.97 -2.91
N LEU A 24 -21.35 2.23 -3.24
CA LEU A 24 -22.31 1.20 -3.68
C LEU A 24 -21.98 0.64 -5.07
N THR A 25 -21.27 1.38 -5.92
CA THR A 25 -20.92 0.93 -7.28
C THR A 25 -19.69 0.03 -7.23
N HIS A 26 -18.53 0.60 -6.92
CA HIS A 26 -17.24 -0.08 -7.03
C HIS A 26 -16.71 -0.64 -5.71
N GLY A 27 -17.37 -0.38 -4.57
CA GLY A 27 -16.88 -0.82 -3.26
C GLY A 27 -15.68 -0.04 -2.72
N LEU A 28 -15.33 1.08 -3.37
CA LEU A 28 -14.21 1.94 -3.01
C LEU A 28 -14.59 2.94 -1.91
N PHE A 29 -13.58 3.44 -1.20
CA PHE A 29 -13.68 4.37 -0.08
C PHE A 29 -13.08 5.73 -0.46
N PRO A 30 -13.72 6.84 -0.06
CA PRO A 30 -13.18 8.19 -0.24
C PRO A 30 -11.99 8.44 0.67
N LEU A 31 -11.08 9.32 0.24
CA LEU A 31 -9.96 9.78 1.06
C LEU A 31 -10.40 10.80 2.13
N TYR A 32 -11.39 11.65 1.80
CA TYR A 32 -11.86 12.72 2.69
C TYR A 32 -13.37 12.61 2.95
N ILE A 33 -13.74 12.09 4.12
CA ILE A 33 -15.15 11.87 4.48
C ILE A 33 -15.90 13.16 4.82
N GLN A 34 -15.20 14.23 5.21
CA GLN A 34 -15.82 15.52 5.59
C GLN A 34 -16.19 16.37 4.37
N GLU A 35 -15.60 16.10 3.20
CA GLU A 35 -15.72 16.94 2.00
C GLU A 35 -16.40 16.20 0.84
N LEU A 36 -17.20 15.15 1.13
CA LEU A 36 -17.80 14.29 0.11
C LEU A 36 -18.74 15.00 -0.88
N SER A 37 -19.19 16.22 -0.59
CA SER A 37 -19.97 17.04 -1.53
C SER A 37 -19.12 17.71 -2.61
N VAL A 38 -17.81 17.81 -2.41
CA VAL A 38 -16.86 18.53 -3.27
C VAL A 38 -15.75 17.62 -3.77
N ARG A 39 -15.33 16.66 -2.94
CA ARG A 39 -14.23 15.75 -3.20
C ARG A 39 -14.73 14.32 -3.26
N HIS A 40 -14.38 13.67 -4.35
CA HIS A 40 -14.70 12.28 -4.63
C HIS A 40 -13.44 11.47 -4.90
N ASP A 41 -12.27 11.98 -4.52
CA ASP A 41 -11.02 11.27 -4.69
C ASP A 41 -10.85 10.19 -3.62
N GLY A 42 -10.47 9.00 -4.07
CA GLY A 42 -9.96 7.92 -3.25
C GLY A 42 -8.49 7.67 -3.56
N HIS A 43 -7.83 6.94 -2.66
CA HIS A 43 -6.44 6.52 -2.83
C HIS A 43 -6.33 5.02 -2.59
N VAL A 44 -5.54 4.36 -3.43
CA VAL A 44 -5.38 2.89 -3.44
C VAL A 44 -4.90 2.38 -2.08
N ARG A 45 -3.84 2.97 -1.52
CA ARG A 45 -3.25 2.50 -0.25
C ARG A 45 -4.27 2.51 0.90
N ASP A 46 -5.00 3.61 1.02
CA ASP A 46 -6.02 3.83 2.05
C ASP A 46 -7.16 2.81 1.90
N ASN A 47 -7.58 2.54 0.67
CA ASN A 47 -8.60 1.53 0.36
C ASN A 47 -8.15 0.11 0.72
N ILE A 48 -6.87 -0.22 0.48
CA ILE A 48 -6.30 -1.50 0.91
C ILE A 48 -6.35 -1.60 2.43
N TYR A 49 -5.97 -0.56 3.18
CA TYR A 49 -6.06 -0.57 4.64
C TYR A 49 -7.51 -0.66 5.15
N CYS A 50 -8.47 0.01 4.51
CA CYS A 50 -9.89 -0.18 4.79
C CYS A 50 -10.32 -1.63 4.58
N ALA A 51 -9.93 -2.24 3.46
CA ALA A 51 -10.21 -3.65 3.17
C ALA A 51 -9.56 -4.58 4.20
N MET A 52 -8.32 -4.33 4.62
CA MET A 52 -7.63 -5.10 5.67
C MET A 52 -8.35 -5.01 7.03
N ALA A 53 -8.84 -3.84 7.41
CA ALA A 53 -9.61 -3.67 8.65
C ALA A 53 -10.92 -4.46 8.62
N ILE A 54 -11.65 -4.44 7.50
CA ILE A 54 -12.90 -5.19 7.33
C ILE A 54 -12.61 -6.71 7.28
N TRP A 55 -11.58 -7.11 6.54
CA TRP A 55 -11.17 -8.50 6.38
C TRP A 55 -10.72 -9.12 7.69
N SER A 56 -9.85 -8.45 8.45
CA SER A 56 -9.38 -8.93 9.76
C SER A 56 -10.53 -9.14 10.75
N MET A 57 -11.55 -8.26 10.73
CA MET A 57 -12.77 -8.48 11.50
C MET A 57 -13.53 -9.73 11.03
N SER A 58 -13.61 -9.96 9.72
CA SER A 58 -14.23 -11.18 9.18
C SER A 58 -13.51 -12.44 9.65
N LEU A 59 -12.17 -12.42 9.71
CA LEU A 59 -11.37 -13.52 10.23
C LEU A 59 -11.66 -13.78 11.71
N GLY A 60 -11.77 -12.72 12.52
CA GLY A 60 -12.16 -12.83 13.93
C GLY A 60 -13.53 -13.50 14.12
N TYR A 61 -14.51 -13.15 13.28
CA TYR A 61 -15.85 -13.75 13.34
C TYR A 61 -15.91 -15.21 12.87
N ARG A 62 -14.99 -15.67 12.01
CA ARG A 62 -14.92 -17.10 11.61
C ARG A 62 -14.68 -18.05 12.78
N HIS A 63 -14.11 -17.55 13.87
CA HIS A 63 -13.88 -18.34 15.08
C HIS A 63 -15.12 -18.44 15.99
N LEU A 64 -16.28 -17.92 15.56
CA LEU A 64 -17.54 -18.05 16.26
C LEU A 64 -18.49 -18.96 15.48
N ASP A 65 -19.14 -19.90 16.19
CA ASP A 65 -20.12 -20.82 15.57
C ASP A 65 -21.37 -20.11 15.03
N ASN A 66 -21.79 -19.02 15.70
CA ASN A 66 -22.91 -18.19 15.29
C ASN A 66 -22.54 -16.71 15.36
N ASP A 67 -22.12 -16.20 14.21
CA ASP A 67 -21.72 -14.82 13.96
C ASP A 67 -22.87 -13.93 13.44
N GLY A 68 -24.05 -14.52 13.19
CA GLY A 68 -25.21 -13.83 12.60
C GLY A 68 -25.01 -13.41 11.15
N GLY A 69 -24.16 -14.09 10.39
CA GLY A 69 -23.86 -13.77 8.98
C GLY A 69 -22.88 -12.61 8.79
N ARG A 70 -22.31 -12.07 9.87
CA ARG A 70 -21.37 -10.93 9.83
C ARG A 70 -20.10 -11.27 9.06
N THR A 71 -19.59 -12.50 9.17
CA THR A 71 -18.43 -12.95 8.39
C THR A 71 -18.69 -12.77 6.91
N HIS A 72 -19.82 -13.28 6.41
CA HIS A 72 -20.15 -13.18 4.99
C HIS A 72 -20.27 -11.72 4.53
N LEU A 73 -20.99 -10.88 5.31
CA LEU A 73 -21.12 -9.46 5.01
C LEU A 73 -19.76 -8.74 4.90
N LEU A 74 -18.87 -8.96 5.88
CA LEU A 74 -17.55 -8.34 5.91
C LEU A 74 -16.66 -8.85 4.77
N GLN A 75 -16.73 -10.14 4.46
CA GLN A 75 -15.99 -10.73 3.34
C GLN A 75 -16.44 -10.16 1.99
N GLN A 76 -17.75 -10.08 1.75
CA GLN A 76 -18.27 -9.52 0.49
C GLN A 76 -17.92 -8.04 0.34
N SER A 77 -17.96 -7.27 1.43
CA SER A 77 -17.50 -5.88 1.42
C SER A 77 -16.01 -5.77 1.07
N THR A 78 -15.17 -6.64 1.65
CA THR A 78 -13.74 -6.72 1.36
C THR A 78 -13.50 -7.06 -0.12
N VAL A 79 -14.15 -8.13 -0.62
CA VAL A 79 -14.04 -8.58 -2.01
C VAL A 79 -14.44 -7.46 -2.97
N LYS A 80 -15.54 -6.75 -2.67
CA LYS A 80 -16.01 -5.64 -3.50
C LYS A 80 -14.96 -4.53 -3.60
N CYS A 81 -14.35 -4.12 -2.49
CA CYS A 81 -13.28 -3.11 -2.48
C CYS A 81 -12.07 -3.56 -3.33
N MET A 82 -11.55 -4.77 -3.07
CA MET A 82 -10.36 -5.27 -3.76
C MET A 82 -10.59 -5.49 -5.27
N ARG A 83 -11.81 -5.88 -5.67
CA ARG A 83 -12.23 -5.95 -7.07
C ARG A 83 -12.40 -4.56 -7.70
N GLY A 84 -12.90 -3.57 -6.94
CA GLY A 84 -12.94 -2.18 -7.38
C GLY A 84 -11.55 -1.63 -7.69
N LEU A 85 -10.56 -1.93 -6.85
CA LEU A 85 -9.16 -1.57 -7.08
C LEU A 85 -8.59 -2.29 -8.30
N LEU A 86 -8.90 -3.58 -8.48
CA LEU A 86 -8.48 -4.34 -9.67
C LEU A 86 -9.03 -3.70 -10.94
N PHE A 87 -10.32 -3.38 -10.95
CA PHE A 87 -10.99 -2.71 -12.06
C PHE A 87 -10.30 -1.39 -12.40
N PHE A 88 -10.04 -0.56 -11.38
CA PHE A 88 -9.30 0.70 -11.54
C PHE A 88 -7.90 0.51 -12.15
N PHE A 89 -7.17 -0.54 -11.76
CA PHE A 89 -5.87 -0.84 -12.38
C PHE A 89 -5.99 -1.34 -13.81
N MET A 90 -6.98 -2.20 -14.09
CA MET A 90 -7.20 -2.74 -15.44
C MET A 90 -7.59 -1.66 -16.45
N LEU A 91 -8.30 -0.60 -16.03
CA LEU A 91 -8.54 0.59 -16.87
C LEU A 91 -7.24 1.28 -17.33
N GLN A 92 -6.12 1.00 -16.66
CA GLN A 92 -4.82 1.57 -16.94
C GLN A 92 -3.84 0.55 -17.55
N ALA A 93 -4.33 -0.55 -18.14
CA ALA A 93 -3.48 -1.61 -18.68
C ALA A 93 -2.43 -1.12 -19.68
N ASP A 94 -2.76 -0.15 -20.52
CA ASP A 94 -1.82 0.43 -21.49
C ASP A 94 -0.59 1.06 -20.80
N LYS A 95 -0.80 1.70 -19.64
CA LYS A 95 0.29 2.26 -18.83
C LYS A 95 1.20 1.17 -18.28
N VAL A 96 0.62 0.06 -17.79
CA VAL A 96 1.40 -1.08 -17.28
C VAL A 96 2.29 -1.66 -18.38
N GLU A 97 1.75 -1.84 -19.59
CA GLU A 97 2.50 -2.34 -20.74
C GLU A 97 3.64 -1.39 -21.14
N ALA A 98 3.39 -0.07 -21.17
CA ALA A 98 4.41 0.93 -21.45
C ALA A 98 5.49 0.96 -20.34
N PHE A 99 5.09 0.87 -19.08
CA PHE A 99 6.00 0.91 -17.94
C PHE A 99 6.98 -0.28 -17.92
N LYS A 100 6.54 -1.48 -18.30
CA LYS A 100 7.43 -2.66 -18.42
C LYS A 100 8.59 -2.46 -19.41
N LYS A 101 8.42 -1.56 -20.39
CA LYS A 101 9.45 -1.19 -21.36
C LYS A 101 10.29 -0.02 -20.85
N GLU A 102 9.64 1.06 -20.44
CA GLU A 102 10.30 2.37 -20.31
C GLU A 102 10.57 2.79 -18.85
N GLN A 103 9.83 2.26 -17.88
CA GLN A 103 9.89 2.62 -16.45
C GLN A 103 9.85 4.14 -16.17
N GLN A 104 9.14 4.90 -17.03
CA GLN A 104 8.99 6.35 -16.88
C GLN A 104 7.81 6.71 -15.96
N PRO A 105 7.87 7.82 -15.21
CA PRO A 105 6.78 8.29 -14.35
C PRO A 105 5.46 8.50 -15.08
N ASP A 106 5.52 8.97 -16.33
CA ASP A 106 4.32 9.29 -17.12
C ASP A 106 3.52 8.02 -17.45
N ASN A 107 4.21 6.88 -17.52
CA ASN A 107 3.62 5.55 -17.69
C ASN A 107 3.34 4.85 -16.36
N ALA A 108 3.57 5.50 -15.21
CA ALA A 108 3.26 4.89 -13.93
C ALA A 108 1.76 4.76 -13.73
N LEU A 109 1.35 3.68 -13.07
CA LEU A 109 -0.03 3.51 -12.64
C LEU A 109 -0.44 4.67 -11.72
N SER A 110 -1.60 5.25 -12.01
CA SER A 110 -2.23 6.18 -11.08
C SER A 110 -2.72 5.44 -9.86
N VAL A 111 -2.57 6.06 -8.69
CA VAL A 111 -3.00 5.51 -7.40
C VAL A 111 -4.12 6.31 -6.74
N LYS A 112 -4.59 7.36 -7.43
CA LYS A 112 -5.81 8.10 -7.09
C LYS A 112 -6.89 7.89 -8.15
N PHE A 113 -8.12 7.79 -7.68
CA PHE A 113 -9.30 7.55 -8.51
C PHE A 113 -10.49 8.37 -8.04
N ASP A 114 -11.46 8.60 -8.93
CA ASP A 114 -12.80 9.08 -8.55
C ASP A 114 -13.63 7.90 -8.06
N ILE A 115 -14.13 7.95 -6.82
CA ILE A 115 -14.88 6.85 -6.19
C ILE A 115 -16.20 6.49 -6.90
N ARG A 116 -16.74 7.42 -7.71
CA ARG A 116 -18.03 7.26 -8.39
C ARG A 116 -17.85 6.46 -9.68
N THR A 117 -16.80 6.77 -10.43
CA THR A 117 -16.50 6.16 -11.74
C THR A 117 -15.45 5.05 -11.67
N ALA A 118 -14.66 5.00 -10.59
CA ALA A 118 -13.44 4.19 -10.48
C ALA A 118 -12.41 4.48 -11.59
N ASP A 119 -12.46 5.68 -12.18
CA ASP A 119 -11.50 6.15 -13.18
C ASP A 119 -10.40 7.00 -12.52
N VAL A 120 -9.31 7.24 -13.24
CA VAL A 120 -8.17 8.04 -12.80
C VAL A 120 -8.62 9.42 -12.33
N TRP A 121 -8.24 9.78 -11.10
CA TRP A 121 -8.40 11.14 -10.62
C TRP A 121 -7.40 12.04 -11.36
N VAL A 122 -7.92 12.94 -12.21
CA VAL A 122 -7.09 13.79 -13.06
C VAL A 122 -6.50 14.93 -12.23
N ASP A 123 -5.26 14.73 -11.79
CA ASP A 123 -4.40 15.77 -11.24
C ASP A 123 -3.00 15.64 -11.86
N PRO A 124 -2.66 16.48 -12.86
CA PRO A 124 -1.37 16.43 -13.54
C PRO A 124 -0.17 16.66 -12.62
N SER A 125 -0.38 17.30 -11.47
CA SER A 125 0.68 17.54 -10.48
C SER A 125 0.92 16.36 -9.55
N TYR A 126 0.03 15.36 -9.59
CA TYR A 126 0.04 14.25 -8.66
C TYR A 126 1.12 13.21 -8.97
N LYS A 127 1.79 12.77 -7.91
CA LYS A 127 2.97 11.92 -7.94
C LYS A 127 2.56 10.43 -7.93
N ASN A 128 2.13 9.96 -9.10
CA ASN A 128 1.53 8.62 -9.26
C ASN A 128 2.50 7.45 -9.05
N LEU A 129 3.79 7.61 -9.40
CA LEU A 129 4.77 6.53 -9.29
C LEU A 129 5.06 6.18 -7.81
N GLN A 130 4.32 5.21 -7.28
CA GLN A 130 4.39 4.69 -5.91
C GLN A 130 4.42 3.16 -5.97
N ILE A 131 5.62 2.58 -5.95
CA ILE A 131 5.78 1.12 -6.11
C ILE A 131 5.24 0.39 -4.89
N ASP A 132 5.47 0.94 -3.70
CA ASP A 132 4.99 0.39 -2.43
C ASP A 132 3.47 0.15 -2.44
N CYS A 133 2.70 1.04 -3.09
CA CYS A 133 1.25 0.96 -3.14
C CYS A 133 0.76 -0.24 -3.97
N ILE A 134 1.38 -0.47 -5.14
CA ILE A 134 1.04 -1.61 -6.00
C ILE A 134 1.52 -2.92 -5.36
N SER A 135 2.70 -2.90 -4.74
CA SER A 135 3.21 -4.05 -3.98
C SER A 135 2.32 -4.40 -2.80
N LEU A 136 1.83 -3.41 -2.04
CA LEU A 136 0.88 -3.66 -0.95
C LEU A 136 -0.41 -4.31 -1.45
N TYR A 137 -0.92 -3.89 -2.61
CA TYR A 137 -2.09 -4.52 -3.22
C TYR A 137 -1.86 -6.01 -3.49
N LEU A 138 -0.74 -6.35 -4.14
CA LEU A 138 -0.38 -7.74 -4.46
C LEU A 138 -0.19 -8.59 -3.20
N LEU A 139 0.50 -8.06 -2.18
CA LEU A 139 0.70 -8.74 -0.90
C LEU A 139 -0.64 -9.05 -0.22
N VAL A 140 -1.51 -8.06 -0.11
CA VAL A 140 -2.80 -8.19 0.59
C VAL A 140 -3.79 -9.04 -0.22
N LEU A 141 -3.82 -8.90 -1.54
CA LEU A 141 -4.61 -9.74 -2.44
C LEU A 141 -4.29 -11.22 -2.22
N THR A 142 -3.01 -11.57 -2.24
CA THR A 142 -2.55 -12.95 -2.02
C THR A 142 -2.97 -13.48 -0.66
N GLN A 143 -2.78 -12.71 0.42
CA GLN A 143 -3.20 -13.13 1.76
C GLN A 143 -4.72 -13.30 1.89
N MET A 144 -5.50 -12.43 1.25
CA MET A 144 -6.96 -12.51 1.25
C MET A 144 -7.45 -13.75 0.49
N ILE A 145 -6.87 -14.05 -0.67
CA ILE A 145 -7.20 -15.28 -1.44
C ILE A 145 -6.76 -16.53 -0.66
N ALA A 146 -5.58 -16.51 -0.05
CA ALA A 146 -5.10 -17.61 0.80
C ALA A 146 -6.03 -17.86 2.00
N SER A 147 -6.73 -16.82 2.48
CA SER A 147 -7.76 -16.95 3.50
C SER A 147 -9.11 -17.47 2.97
N GLY A 148 -9.23 -17.81 1.70
CA GLY A 148 -10.45 -18.33 1.07
C GLY A 148 -11.40 -17.28 0.49
N LEU A 149 -10.93 -16.03 0.25
CA LEU A 149 -11.72 -15.05 -0.48
C LEU A 149 -11.57 -15.24 -1.99
N ASN A 150 -12.70 -15.27 -2.71
CA ASN A 150 -12.71 -15.30 -4.17
C ASN A 150 -12.68 -13.87 -4.70
N ILE A 151 -11.49 -13.33 -4.95
CA ILE A 151 -11.32 -11.96 -5.46
C ILE A 151 -11.13 -11.94 -6.98
N ILE A 152 -10.35 -12.88 -7.54
CA ILE A 152 -10.08 -12.99 -8.98
C ILE A 152 -11.12 -13.92 -9.62
N ALA A 153 -11.67 -13.52 -10.76
CA ALA A 153 -12.82 -14.16 -11.41
C ALA A 153 -12.54 -14.61 -12.85
N THR A 154 -11.66 -13.93 -13.59
CA THR A 154 -11.39 -14.24 -15.01
C THR A 154 -9.90 -14.46 -15.28
N ILE A 155 -9.57 -15.12 -16.38
CA ILE A 155 -8.17 -15.40 -16.73
C ILE A 155 -7.45 -14.10 -17.14
N ASP A 156 -8.18 -13.14 -17.70
CA ASP A 156 -7.64 -11.82 -18.02
C ASP A 156 -7.22 -11.05 -16.75
N GLU A 157 -7.99 -11.18 -15.67
CA GLU A 157 -7.62 -10.65 -14.37
C GLU A 157 -6.32 -11.32 -13.84
N VAL A 158 -6.16 -12.65 -14.01
CA VAL A 158 -4.91 -13.36 -13.67
C VAL A 158 -3.72 -12.81 -14.47
N HIS A 159 -3.85 -12.71 -15.79
CA HIS A 159 -2.79 -12.19 -16.65
C HIS A 159 -2.44 -10.74 -16.30
N PHE A 160 -3.43 -9.94 -15.93
CA PHE A 160 -3.20 -8.58 -15.47
C PHE A 160 -2.41 -8.54 -14.16
N ILE A 161 -2.71 -9.41 -13.19
CA ILE A 161 -1.92 -9.52 -11.96
C ILE A 161 -0.47 -9.95 -12.27
N GLN A 162 -0.26 -10.87 -13.21
CA GLN A 162 1.10 -11.22 -13.67
C GLN A 162 1.85 -10.00 -14.24
N ASN A 163 1.15 -9.12 -14.96
CA ASN A 163 1.73 -7.86 -15.44
C ASN A 163 2.07 -6.87 -14.31
N LEU A 164 1.27 -6.83 -13.23
CA LEU A 164 1.61 -6.05 -12.03
C LEU A 164 2.85 -6.60 -11.31
N VAL A 165 3.07 -7.92 -11.34
CA VAL A 165 4.31 -8.51 -10.83
C VAL A 165 5.51 -7.98 -11.60
N TYR A 166 5.48 -8.02 -12.95
CA TYR A 166 6.54 -7.45 -13.78
C TYR A 166 6.76 -5.95 -13.57
N TYR A 167 5.69 -5.22 -13.20
CA TYR A 167 5.76 -3.80 -12.86
C TYR A 167 6.58 -3.55 -11.59
N VAL A 168 6.43 -4.39 -10.54
CA VAL A 168 7.09 -4.19 -9.23
C VAL A 168 8.45 -4.90 -9.09
N GLU A 169 8.73 -5.93 -9.90
CA GLU A 169 9.98 -6.72 -9.85
C GLU A 169 11.25 -5.88 -9.98
N ARG A 170 11.17 -4.74 -10.68
CA ARG A 170 12.32 -3.85 -10.93
C ARG A 170 12.48 -2.75 -9.87
N SER A 171 11.86 -2.89 -8.69
CA SER A 171 11.89 -1.85 -7.64
C SER A 171 13.31 -1.48 -7.19
N TYR A 172 14.26 -2.41 -7.18
CA TYR A 172 15.68 -2.21 -6.83
C TYR A 172 16.39 -1.10 -7.63
N ARG A 173 15.87 -0.75 -8.81
CA ARG A 173 16.43 0.29 -9.68
C ARG A 173 15.42 1.36 -10.10
N THR A 174 14.19 1.27 -9.62
CA THR A 174 13.10 2.18 -10.00
C THR A 174 12.89 3.19 -8.89
N ALA A 175 13.44 4.39 -9.07
CA ALA A 175 13.20 5.49 -8.14
C ALA A 175 11.73 5.95 -8.23
N ASP A 176 11.08 6.10 -7.08
CA ASP A 176 9.66 6.43 -6.95
C ASP A 176 9.45 7.62 -5.98
N PHE A 177 8.19 7.95 -5.69
CA PHE A 177 7.84 9.03 -4.77
C PHE A 177 7.68 8.58 -3.30
N GLY A 178 7.79 7.28 -3.04
CA GLY A 178 7.66 6.65 -1.73
C GLY A 178 6.26 6.81 -1.11
N ILE A 179 6.09 6.22 0.08
CA ILE A 179 4.80 6.18 0.79
C ILE A 179 4.20 7.57 1.07
N TRP A 180 5.06 8.57 1.23
CA TRP A 180 4.64 9.95 1.53
C TRP A 180 4.41 10.81 0.30
N GLU A 181 4.53 10.26 -0.92
CA GLU A 181 4.21 10.94 -2.17
C GLU A 181 5.10 12.17 -2.43
N ARG A 182 6.34 12.18 -1.91
CA ARG A 182 7.24 13.35 -1.99
C ARG A 182 8.47 13.11 -2.84
N GLY A 183 8.92 11.88 -2.96
CA GLY A 183 10.23 11.56 -3.52
C GLY A 183 11.29 12.01 -2.52
N THR A 184 12.12 12.98 -2.87
CA THR A 184 13.06 13.56 -1.89
C THR A 184 12.34 14.21 -0.70
N ARG A 185 13.04 14.35 0.43
CA ARG A 185 12.57 15.15 1.59
C ARG A 185 12.25 16.62 1.25
N TYR A 186 12.75 17.13 0.13
CA TYR A 186 12.55 18.51 -0.31
C TYR A 186 11.28 18.69 -1.14
N ASN A 187 10.56 17.61 -1.46
CA ASN A 187 9.33 17.64 -2.25
C ASN A 187 9.48 18.23 -3.68
N ASN A 188 10.70 18.36 -4.19
CA ASN A 188 11.05 19.03 -5.45
C ASN A 188 10.76 18.24 -6.74
N GLY A 189 9.85 17.27 -6.68
CA GLY A 189 9.49 16.41 -7.83
C GLY A 189 10.55 15.35 -8.21
N ARG A 190 11.69 15.29 -7.51
CA ARG A 190 12.70 14.25 -7.75
C ARG A 190 12.37 12.98 -6.98
N ARG A 191 12.51 11.84 -7.66
CA ARG A 191 12.30 10.49 -7.15
C ARG A 191 13.58 9.96 -6.50
N GLU A 192 13.44 9.02 -5.57
CA GLU A 192 14.57 8.33 -4.93
C GLU A 192 14.27 6.83 -4.82
N LEU A 193 15.32 6.01 -4.64
CA LEU A 193 15.11 4.63 -4.20
C LEU A 193 14.71 4.66 -2.72
N HIS A 194 13.54 4.12 -2.43
CA HIS A 194 12.97 4.01 -1.09
C HIS A 194 13.07 2.57 -0.60
N ALA A 195 13.75 2.38 0.54
CA ALA A 195 13.84 1.09 1.20
C ALA A 195 12.43 0.57 1.57
N SER A 196 11.51 1.47 1.96
CA SER A 196 10.10 1.14 2.20
C SER A 196 9.40 0.51 0.98
N SER A 197 9.57 1.10 -0.21
CA SER A 197 9.01 0.59 -1.46
C SER A 197 9.62 -0.74 -1.89
N ILE A 198 10.95 -0.88 -1.79
CA ILE A 198 11.65 -2.12 -2.18
C ILE A 198 11.27 -3.25 -1.21
N GLY A 199 11.20 -2.98 0.10
CA GLY A 199 10.76 -3.96 1.09
C GLY A 199 9.33 -4.44 0.82
N MET A 200 8.40 -3.52 0.59
CA MET A 200 7.03 -3.91 0.24
C MET A 200 6.98 -4.77 -1.03
N ALA A 201 7.78 -4.43 -2.05
CA ALA A 201 7.89 -5.23 -3.27
C ALA A 201 8.40 -6.64 -3.00
N ILE A 202 9.47 -6.80 -2.20
CA ILE A 202 9.99 -8.12 -1.81
C ILE A 202 8.90 -8.97 -1.16
N ALA A 203 8.17 -8.43 -0.18
CA ALA A 203 7.10 -9.17 0.49
C ALA A 203 6.00 -9.60 -0.49
N ALA A 204 5.62 -8.72 -1.41
CA ALA A 204 4.63 -9.03 -2.43
C ALA A 204 5.10 -10.15 -3.38
N LEU A 205 6.35 -10.06 -3.84
CA LEU A 205 6.97 -11.05 -4.72
C LEU A 205 7.09 -12.42 -4.03
N GLU A 206 7.50 -12.46 -2.76
CA GLU A 206 7.59 -13.70 -1.99
C GLU A 206 6.21 -14.33 -1.75
N ALA A 207 5.20 -13.51 -1.43
CA ALA A 207 3.86 -14.00 -1.20
C ALA A 207 3.23 -14.60 -2.47
N ILE A 208 3.38 -13.93 -3.61
CA ILE A 208 2.66 -14.28 -4.85
C ILE A 208 3.38 -15.33 -5.71
N ASN A 209 4.68 -15.55 -5.51
CA ASN A 209 5.44 -16.50 -6.32
C ASN A 209 4.95 -17.93 -6.13
N GLY A 210 4.52 -18.58 -7.22
CA GLY A 210 3.91 -19.91 -7.21
C GLY A 210 2.49 -19.94 -6.63
N PHE A 211 1.89 -18.78 -6.36
CA PHE A 211 0.55 -18.69 -5.78
C PHE A 211 -0.54 -18.81 -6.84
N ASN A 212 -1.61 -19.55 -6.53
CA ASN A 212 -2.76 -19.70 -7.41
C ASN A 212 -3.85 -18.66 -7.09
N LEU A 213 -4.13 -17.76 -8.02
CA LEU A 213 -5.08 -16.66 -7.82
C LEU A 213 -6.55 -17.07 -7.70
N TYR A 214 -6.90 -18.30 -8.12
CA TYR A 214 -8.22 -18.88 -7.86
C TYR A 214 -8.28 -19.69 -6.56
N GLY A 215 -7.22 -19.63 -5.74
CA GLY A 215 -7.11 -20.39 -4.50
C GLY A 215 -7.09 -21.90 -4.77
N ASP A 216 -7.87 -22.64 -4.00
CA ASP A 216 -8.01 -24.10 -4.06
C ASP A 216 -8.66 -24.63 -5.36
N LYS A 217 -9.38 -23.76 -6.08
CA LYS A 217 -10.11 -24.11 -7.31
C LYS A 217 -9.31 -23.85 -8.59
N GLY A 218 -8.08 -23.36 -8.46
CA GLY A 218 -7.29 -22.95 -9.61
C GLY A 218 -6.64 -24.07 -10.39
N THR A 219 -6.09 -23.71 -11.55
CA THR A 219 -5.30 -24.61 -12.40
C THR A 219 -3.90 -24.03 -12.58
N LEU A 220 -3.03 -24.72 -13.32
CA LEU A 220 -1.68 -24.22 -13.61
C LEU A 220 -1.67 -22.88 -14.35
N SER A 221 -2.73 -22.56 -15.12
CA SER A 221 -2.82 -21.28 -15.84
C SER A 221 -3.13 -20.09 -14.94
N SER A 222 -3.56 -20.32 -13.69
CA SER A 222 -3.86 -19.27 -12.72
C SER A 222 -2.76 -19.09 -11.66
N VAL A 223 -1.60 -19.72 -11.87
CA VAL A 223 -0.41 -19.59 -11.02
C VAL A 223 0.44 -18.41 -11.50
N ILE A 224 0.86 -17.59 -10.56
CA ILE A 224 1.73 -16.43 -10.81
C ILE A 224 3.19 -16.79 -10.53
N TYR A 225 4.10 -16.33 -11.38
CA TYR A 225 5.53 -16.57 -11.24
C TYR A 225 6.31 -15.27 -11.16
N VAL A 226 7.35 -15.28 -10.35
CA VAL A 226 8.27 -14.16 -10.16
C VAL A 226 9.65 -14.52 -10.70
N ASP A 227 10.36 -13.56 -11.31
CA ASP A 227 11.77 -13.68 -11.68
C ASP A 227 12.66 -13.77 -10.41
N PRO A 228 13.32 -14.93 -10.16
CA PRO A 228 14.20 -15.10 -9.00
C PRO A 228 15.36 -14.12 -8.97
N ASP A 229 15.88 -13.69 -10.13
CA ASP A 229 17.00 -12.76 -10.21
C ASP A 229 16.56 -11.33 -9.86
N ALA A 230 15.36 -10.94 -10.29
CA ALA A 230 14.76 -9.67 -9.86
C ALA A 230 14.54 -9.65 -8.35
N HIS A 231 13.99 -10.73 -7.79
CA HIS A 231 13.81 -10.90 -6.34
C HIS A 231 15.14 -10.77 -5.57
N TYR A 232 16.18 -11.49 -6.00
CA TYR A 232 17.50 -11.44 -5.36
C TYR A 232 18.12 -10.03 -5.39
N ARG A 233 18.01 -9.32 -6.53
CA ARG A 233 18.48 -7.93 -6.65
C ARG A 233 17.73 -6.98 -5.71
N ASN A 234 16.42 -7.14 -5.54
CA ASN A 234 15.65 -6.39 -4.56
C ASN A 234 16.16 -6.63 -3.13
N LYS A 235 16.35 -7.89 -2.73
CA LYS A 235 16.92 -8.22 -1.41
C LYS A 235 18.30 -7.60 -1.19
N SER A 236 19.19 -7.73 -2.17
CA SER A 236 20.56 -7.19 -2.07
C SER A 236 20.57 -5.66 -1.92
N ILE A 237 19.78 -4.94 -2.71
CA ILE A 237 19.69 -3.47 -2.61
C ILE A 237 19.04 -3.06 -1.29
N LEU A 238 17.98 -3.73 -0.84
CA LEU A 238 17.34 -3.41 0.44
C LEU A 238 18.31 -3.57 1.61
N HIS A 239 19.06 -4.67 1.65
CA HIS A 239 20.07 -4.92 2.67
C HIS A 239 21.19 -3.85 2.67
N SER A 240 21.49 -3.30 1.49
CA SER A 240 22.48 -2.22 1.34
C SER A 240 21.95 -0.85 1.74
N LEU A 241 20.63 -0.63 1.62
CA LEU A 241 19.98 0.63 1.99
C LEU A 241 19.73 0.73 3.49
N LEU A 242 19.25 -0.33 4.12
CA LEU A 242 18.92 -0.32 5.55
C LEU A 242 20.17 -0.05 6.40
N PRO A 243 20.05 0.70 7.52
CA PRO A 243 18.82 1.24 8.12
C PRO A 243 18.44 2.65 7.60
N LYS A 244 18.85 3.02 6.39
CA LYS A 244 18.50 4.29 5.72
C LYS A 244 17.24 4.09 4.88
N GLU A 245 16.40 5.11 4.78
CA GLU A 245 15.21 5.05 3.92
C GLU A 245 15.55 5.34 2.45
N SER A 246 16.26 6.43 2.20
CA SER A 246 16.55 6.89 0.83
C SER A 246 17.76 7.83 0.86
N ASN A 247 18.20 8.34 -0.29
CA ASN A 247 19.39 9.20 -0.31
C ASN A 247 19.22 10.45 0.58
N SER A 248 18.06 11.10 0.54
CA SER A 248 17.81 12.32 1.31
C SER A 248 17.23 12.09 2.71
N LYS A 249 16.71 10.88 3.02
CA LYS A 249 16.12 10.54 4.33
C LYS A 249 16.98 9.52 5.07
N THR A 250 17.61 9.94 6.15
CA THR A 250 18.51 9.10 6.97
C THR A 250 17.77 7.97 7.69
N THR A 251 16.48 8.16 7.97
CA THR A 251 15.53 7.21 8.56
C THR A 251 14.12 7.68 8.24
N ASP A 252 13.13 6.78 8.31
CA ASP A 252 11.72 7.04 8.06
C ASP A 252 10.87 6.03 8.82
N ALA A 253 9.70 6.43 9.32
CA ALA A 253 8.74 5.56 9.99
C ALA A 253 8.21 4.46 9.06
N ALA A 254 8.21 4.71 7.75
CA ALA A 254 7.88 3.72 6.72
C ALA A 254 8.75 2.46 6.80
N LEU A 255 9.97 2.56 7.32
CA LEU A 255 10.83 1.39 7.52
C LEU A 255 10.20 0.34 8.45
N LEU A 256 9.31 0.75 9.38
CA LEU A 256 8.59 -0.17 10.25
C LEU A 256 7.66 -1.11 9.49
N THR A 257 7.16 -0.69 8.32
CA THR A 257 6.31 -1.54 7.48
C THR A 257 7.11 -2.61 6.76
N VAL A 258 8.43 -2.43 6.65
CA VAL A 258 9.37 -3.39 6.05
C VAL A 258 9.88 -4.39 7.08
N VAL A 259 10.36 -3.90 8.23
CA VAL A 259 10.89 -4.76 9.30
C VAL A 259 9.81 -5.45 10.13
N GLY A 260 8.56 -5.07 9.92
CA GLY A 260 7.38 -5.58 10.62
C GLY A 260 6.18 -5.65 9.71
N PHE A 261 4.98 -5.51 10.30
CA PHE A 261 3.74 -5.58 9.56
C PHE A 261 3.58 -4.40 8.59
N PRO A 262 3.18 -4.63 7.32
CA PRO A 262 2.73 -5.91 6.77
C PRO A 262 3.79 -6.74 6.05
N ALA A 263 4.98 -6.20 5.77
CA ALA A 263 5.88 -6.78 4.77
C ALA A 263 6.86 -7.84 5.33
N PHE A 264 7.37 -7.67 6.55
CA PHE A 264 8.33 -8.59 7.19
C PHE A 264 9.50 -9.04 6.29
N SER A 265 10.01 -8.14 5.45
CA SER A 265 10.86 -8.48 4.28
C SER A 265 12.35 -8.69 4.59
N ILE A 266 12.71 -8.72 5.87
CA ILE A 266 14.10 -8.80 6.34
C ILE A 266 14.25 -10.02 7.24
N ASP A 267 15.08 -10.96 6.78
CA ASP A 267 15.42 -12.19 7.50
C ASP A 267 16.53 -11.95 8.56
N ASP A 268 17.40 -10.95 8.36
CA ASP A 268 18.48 -10.61 9.30
C ASP A 268 17.93 -9.87 10.54
N GLU A 269 17.85 -10.59 11.65
CA GLU A 269 17.37 -10.08 12.94
C GLU A 269 18.24 -8.95 13.52
N ILE A 270 19.54 -8.89 13.21
CA ILE A 270 20.42 -7.80 13.64
C ILE A 270 20.03 -6.54 12.88
N LEU A 271 20.01 -6.60 11.55
CA LEU A 271 19.64 -5.46 10.68
C LEU A 271 18.22 -4.95 10.98
N LYS A 272 17.29 -5.88 11.21
CA LYS A 272 15.91 -5.60 11.63
C LYS A 272 15.86 -4.83 12.94
N LYS A 273 16.59 -5.29 13.96
CA LYS A 273 16.67 -4.63 15.27
C LYS A 273 17.34 -3.27 15.17
N GLU A 274 18.44 -3.15 14.44
CA GLU A 274 19.14 -1.88 14.21
C GLU A 274 18.23 -0.86 13.52
N THR A 275 17.54 -1.27 12.45
CA THR A 275 16.60 -0.43 11.72
C THR A 275 15.47 0.04 12.63
N LYS A 276 14.83 -0.89 13.36
CA LYS A 276 13.75 -0.55 14.30
C LYS A 276 14.23 0.39 15.40
N ASN A 277 15.38 0.13 16.00
CA ASN A 277 15.95 0.96 17.05
C ASN A 277 16.23 2.37 16.54
N LYS A 278 16.83 2.51 15.35
CA LYS A 278 17.09 3.82 14.74
C LYS A 278 15.82 4.62 14.52
N VAL A 279 14.76 4.00 14.01
CA VAL A 279 13.45 4.64 13.85
C VAL A 279 12.88 5.07 15.20
N VAL A 280 12.85 4.17 16.19
CA VAL A 280 12.33 4.48 17.54
C VAL A 280 13.11 5.61 18.18
N THR A 281 14.44 5.55 18.19
CA THR A 281 15.28 6.57 18.82
C THR A 281 15.16 7.93 18.15
N GLN A 282 15.03 8.01 16.82
CA GLN A 282 15.04 9.29 16.11
C GLN A 282 13.66 9.88 15.86
N LEU A 283 12.62 9.05 15.73
CA LEU A 283 11.30 9.48 15.28
C LEU A 283 10.21 9.36 16.33
N SER A 284 10.40 8.59 17.41
CA SER A 284 9.40 8.53 18.48
C SER A 284 9.33 9.83 19.28
N GLY A 285 8.14 10.14 19.77
CA GLY A 285 7.86 11.26 20.66
C GLY A 285 6.66 10.94 21.55
N LYS A 286 6.20 11.93 22.31
CA LYS A 286 5.12 11.76 23.31
C LYS A 286 3.81 11.21 22.71
N TYR A 287 3.52 11.55 21.46
CA TYR A 287 2.23 11.26 20.81
C TYR A 287 2.32 10.25 19.65
N GLY A 288 3.47 9.59 19.46
CA GLY A 288 3.67 8.65 18.37
C GLY A 288 4.97 8.90 17.62
N PHE A 289 4.96 8.70 16.31
CA PHE A 289 6.15 8.77 15.46
C PHE A 289 6.03 9.92 14.45
N LYS A 290 7.13 10.65 14.25
CA LYS A 290 7.33 11.53 13.10
C LYS A 290 7.51 10.67 11.85
N ARG A 291 7.05 11.14 10.69
CA ARG A 291 7.23 10.42 9.41
C ARG A 291 8.71 10.25 9.09
N PHE A 292 9.45 11.35 9.06
CA PHE A 292 10.91 11.37 8.96
C PHE A 292 11.45 12.68 9.54
N LEU A 293 12.76 12.75 9.75
CA LEU A 293 13.39 13.94 10.31
C LEU A 293 13.29 15.12 9.34
N ARG A 294 12.99 16.31 9.89
CA ARG A 294 12.90 17.57 9.15
C ARG A 294 11.90 17.49 7.99
N ASP A 295 10.75 16.92 8.29
CA ASP A 295 9.59 16.91 7.43
C ASP A 295 8.94 18.31 7.43
N GLY A 296 8.66 18.84 6.24
CA GLY A 296 8.05 20.16 6.09
C GLY A 296 6.53 20.14 6.11
N TYR A 297 5.90 18.97 6.01
CA TYR A 297 4.44 18.85 5.94
C TYR A 297 3.75 19.32 7.23
N GLY A 298 2.64 20.02 7.10
CA GLY A 298 1.89 20.60 8.21
C GLY A 298 2.62 21.75 8.92
N THR A 299 3.72 22.25 8.35
CA THR A 299 4.39 23.47 8.85
C THR A 299 3.89 24.70 8.11
N VAL A 300 4.26 25.91 8.59
CA VAL A 300 3.96 27.18 7.91
C VAL A 300 4.54 27.29 6.49
N PHE A 301 5.49 26.40 6.16
CA PHE A 301 6.12 26.32 4.83
C PHE A 301 5.44 25.29 3.91
N ASP A 302 4.48 24.50 4.41
CA ASP A 302 3.74 23.53 3.59
C ASP A 302 2.65 24.25 2.78
N LYS A 303 3.05 24.77 1.62
CA LYS A 303 2.12 25.35 0.65
C LYS A 303 1.85 24.35 -0.49
N PRO A 304 0.61 24.30 -1.01
CA PRO A 304 0.29 23.45 -2.16
C PRO A 304 1.25 23.69 -3.32
N GLY A 305 1.82 22.61 -3.86
CA GLY A 305 2.73 22.66 -5.00
C GLY A 305 4.14 23.19 -4.72
N GLN A 306 4.52 23.50 -3.47
CA GLN A 306 5.86 24.02 -3.16
C GLN A 306 6.86 22.95 -2.72
N HIS A 307 8.11 23.15 -3.13
CA HIS A 307 9.27 22.44 -2.61
C HIS A 307 9.83 23.17 -1.38
N TYR A 308 10.61 22.46 -0.57
CA TYR A 308 11.23 23.03 0.63
C TYR A 308 12.68 23.38 0.40
N GLU A 309 13.05 24.59 0.80
CA GLU A 309 14.44 25.01 0.90
C GLU A 309 15.13 24.37 2.11
N LYS A 310 16.46 24.20 2.02
CA LYS A 310 17.24 23.58 3.11
C LYS A 310 17.09 24.32 4.44
N ALA A 311 16.88 25.63 4.42
CA ALA A 311 16.72 26.46 5.61
C ALA A 311 15.36 26.22 6.29
N GLU A 312 14.28 26.11 5.51
CA GLU A 312 12.92 25.89 6.02
C GLU A 312 12.83 24.58 6.81
N LEU A 313 13.48 23.53 6.28
CA LEU A 313 13.52 22.23 6.93
C LEU A 313 14.35 22.18 8.24
N LYS A 314 15.16 23.20 8.55
CA LYS A 314 15.86 23.28 9.83
C LYS A 314 14.95 23.80 10.95
N VAL A 315 13.91 24.57 10.59
CA VAL A 315 12.99 25.21 11.55
C VAL A 315 11.88 24.24 11.99
N SER A 316 11.57 23.21 11.21
CA SER A 316 10.53 22.19 11.48
C SER A 316 10.74 21.35 12.75
N ILE A 317 11.83 21.55 13.48
CA ILE A 317 12.22 20.74 14.65
C ILE A 317 11.39 21.11 15.89
N ILE A 318 10.72 22.27 15.92
CA ILE A 318 10.30 22.93 17.17
C ILE A 318 8.96 22.43 17.75
N TYR A 319 8.12 21.68 17.02
CA TYR A 319 6.70 21.52 17.40
C TYR A 319 6.19 20.09 17.69
N TRP A 320 7.04 19.14 18.10
CA TRP A 320 6.60 17.77 18.44
C TRP A 320 7.47 17.09 19.49
#